data_AF-A0A2M7UIY5-F1
#
_entry.id   AF-A0A2M7UIY5-F1
#
_cell.length_a   1.000
_cell.length_b   1.000
_cell.length_c   1.000
_cell.angle_alpha   90.00
_cell.angle_beta   90.00
_cell.angle_gamma   90.00
#
_symmetry.space_group_name_H-M   'P 1'
#
loop_
_entity.id
_entity.type
_entity.pdbx_description
1 polymer ?
#
loop_
_entity_poly.entity_id
_entity_poly.type
_entity_poly.pdbx_seq_one_letter_code
_entity_poly.pdbx_strand_id
1 'polypeptide(L)'
;MVSAAELKLSSPIQEIGINQQFQVDVVLNTENEDINALEGKIVFPTDLLDLKEIRDGNSIVNFWVERPKAETPKDANKNTNQHENISDVSCGGAQDSCGFVSFSGITPGGFNGGSGLIFSAIFEAKKEGSGEIEIREEKALLNDGRGTETKVTAKNLLVSIRADISVPSWVSPRDTDPPESFVPEIAADPVIFNGKRFLVFATQDKISGIAGYAIHENTRKKDVTRIDAKEWTEAKSPYLLKDQKLRSYIYVKAADKA
;
A
#
# COMPACT_ATOMS: atom_id res chain seq x y z
N MET A 1 28.56 -9.34 8.71
CA MET A 1 27.22 -9.90 8.41
C MET A 1 26.68 -9.10 7.24
N VAL A 2 26.39 -9.76 6.12
CA VAL A 2 25.83 -9.13 4.92
C VAL A 2 24.30 -9.16 5.08
N SER A 3 23.61 -8.05 4.81
CA SER A 3 22.14 -8.03 4.78
C SER A 3 21.66 -8.74 3.53
N ALA A 4 20.53 -9.42 3.59
CA ALA A 4 19.91 -10.08 2.44
C ALA A 4 18.88 -9.18 1.74
N ALA A 5 18.46 -8.10 2.40
CA ALA A 5 17.62 -7.06 1.81
C ALA A 5 17.81 -5.73 2.54
N GLU A 6 17.57 -4.63 1.84
CA GLU A 6 17.47 -3.28 2.41
C GLU A 6 16.10 -2.70 2.06
N LEU A 7 15.36 -2.28 3.08
CA LEU A 7 14.25 -1.34 2.90
C LEU A 7 14.78 0.08 3.09
N LYS A 8 14.44 0.96 2.16
CA LYS A 8 14.94 2.32 2.15
C LYS A 8 13.81 3.31 1.91
N LEU A 9 13.88 4.43 2.63
CA LEU A 9 13.11 5.63 2.33
C LEU A 9 13.92 6.54 1.41
N SER A 10 13.30 6.98 0.32
CA SER A 10 13.95 7.83 -0.68
C SER A 10 13.06 9.01 -1.02
N SER A 11 13.63 10.21 -1.02
CA SER A 11 12.95 11.44 -1.46
C SER A 11 13.86 12.20 -2.43
N PRO A 12 13.31 12.80 -3.50
CA PRO A 12 14.09 13.65 -4.40
C PRO A 12 14.54 14.95 -3.73
N ILE A 13 13.93 15.34 -2.61
CA ILE A 13 14.26 16.56 -1.86
C ILE A 13 14.43 16.25 -0.36
N GLN A 14 15.39 16.92 0.28
CA GLN A 14 15.66 16.78 1.72
C GLN A 14 15.49 18.09 2.49
N GLU A 15 15.63 19.22 1.80
CA GLU A 15 15.33 20.55 2.31
C GLU A 15 13.92 20.95 1.85
N ILE A 16 13.01 21.18 2.81
CA ILE A 16 11.57 21.31 2.55
C ILE A 16 11.08 22.66 3.09
N GLY A 17 10.34 23.41 2.28
CA GLY A 17 9.65 24.63 2.70
C GLY A 17 8.37 24.33 3.49
N ILE A 18 7.91 25.28 4.29
CA ILE A 18 6.62 25.16 4.99
C ILE A 18 5.47 25.13 3.96
N ASN A 19 4.46 24.29 4.20
CA ASN A 19 3.33 24.00 3.31
C ASN A 19 3.73 23.35 1.98
N GLN A 20 4.99 22.96 1.82
CA GLN A 20 5.43 22.22 0.65
C GLN A 20 5.06 20.74 0.80
N GLN A 21 4.50 20.18 -0.27
CA GLN A 21 4.34 18.73 -0.39
C GLN A 21 5.60 18.08 -0.95
N PHE A 22 5.88 16.85 -0.54
CA PHE A 22 6.99 16.07 -1.04
C PHE A 22 6.69 14.58 -1.01
N GLN A 23 7.30 13.84 -1.94
CA GLN A 23 7.12 12.41 -2.08
C GLN A 23 8.25 11.66 -1.37
N VAL A 24 7.89 10.63 -0.61
CA VAL A 24 8.79 9.66 -0.01
C VAL A 24 8.44 8.28 -0.54
N ASP A 25 9.38 7.66 -1.24
CA ASP A 25 9.25 6.30 -1.77
C ASP A 25 9.79 5.31 -0.75
N VAL A 26 9.02 4.24 -0.51
CA VAL A 26 9.47 3.05 0.19
C VAL A 26 9.94 2.06 -0.85
N VAL A 27 11.24 1.74 -0.84
CA VAL A 27 11.87 0.89 -1.85
C VAL A 27 12.57 -0.31 -1.23
N LEU A 28 12.54 -1.44 -1.93
CA LEU A 28 13.27 -2.66 -1.60
C LEU A 28 14.48 -2.80 -2.52
N ASN A 29 15.64 -3.06 -1.94
CA ASN A 29 16.80 -3.62 -2.62
C ASN A 29 17.01 -5.03 -2.07
N THR A 30 17.04 -6.04 -2.93
CA THR A 30 17.12 -7.44 -2.48
C THR A 30 18.54 -7.98 -2.37
N GLU A 31 19.58 -7.17 -2.58
CA GLU A 31 20.99 -7.61 -2.47
C GLU A 31 21.29 -8.94 -3.23
N ASN A 32 20.56 -9.18 -4.32
CA ASN A 32 20.55 -10.38 -5.20
C ASN A 32 19.77 -11.60 -4.70
N GLU A 33 19.05 -11.51 -3.58
CA GLU A 33 18.12 -12.54 -3.13
C GLU A 33 16.75 -12.40 -3.81
N ASP A 34 16.03 -13.51 -3.92
CA ASP A 34 14.63 -13.52 -4.35
C ASP A 34 13.72 -13.34 -3.13
N ILE A 35 13.03 -12.21 -3.01
CA ILE A 35 12.12 -11.90 -1.91
C ILE A 35 10.67 -12.15 -2.35
N ASN A 36 9.93 -12.96 -1.59
CA ASN A 36 8.54 -13.34 -1.92
C ASN A 36 7.50 -12.62 -1.04
N ALA A 37 7.87 -12.20 0.15
CA ALA A 37 6.97 -11.49 1.06
C ALA A 37 7.72 -10.43 1.83
N LEU A 38 7.03 -9.34 2.16
CA LEU A 38 7.56 -8.24 2.95
C LEU A 38 6.46 -7.61 3.81
N GLU A 39 6.86 -7.13 4.98
CA GLU A 39 6.04 -6.30 5.87
C GLU A 39 6.90 -5.23 6.53
N GLY A 40 6.25 -4.17 6.99
CA GLY A 40 6.89 -3.11 7.74
C GLY A 40 5.92 -2.02 8.18
N LYS A 41 6.44 -1.10 8.99
CA LYS A 41 5.72 0.04 9.55
C LYS A 41 6.54 1.31 9.30
N ILE A 42 5.98 2.27 8.57
CA ILE A 42 6.59 3.59 8.39
C ILE A 42 6.12 4.51 9.50
N VAL A 43 7.06 5.11 10.22
CA VAL A 43 6.78 6.00 11.35
C VAL A 43 7.20 7.43 10.99
N PHE A 44 6.35 8.41 11.30
CA PHE A 44 6.66 9.82 11.02
C PHE A 44 6.14 10.79 12.10
N PRO A 45 6.82 11.93 12.31
CA PRO A 45 6.45 12.95 13.29
C PRO A 45 5.23 13.77 12.82
N THR A 46 4.10 13.64 13.52
CA THR A 46 2.84 14.33 13.15
C THR A 46 2.75 15.76 13.65
N ASP A 47 3.75 16.29 14.34
CA ASP A 47 3.90 17.72 14.59
C ASP A 47 4.53 18.43 13.38
N LEU A 48 5.46 17.76 12.68
CA LEU A 48 6.17 18.27 11.51
C LEU A 48 5.47 17.95 10.18
N LEU A 49 4.94 16.73 10.03
CA LEU A 49 4.46 16.21 8.74
C LEU A 49 2.99 15.83 8.76
N ASP A 50 2.30 16.09 7.66
CA ASP A 50 0.94 15.62 7.41
C ASP A 50 0.93 14.69 6.20
N LEU A 51 0.51 13.44 6.39
CA LEU A 51 0.41 12.47 5.29
C LEU A 51 -0.86 12.74 4.49
N LYS A 52 -0.70 13.19 3.24
CA LYS A 52 -1.81 13.57 2.36
C LYS A 52 -2.34 12.42 1.53
N GLU A 53 -1.44 11.57 1.03
CA GLU A 53 -1.79 10.55 0.06
C GLU A 53 -0.80 9.38 0.11
N ILE A 54 -1.29 8.17 -0.18
CA ILE A 54 -0.45 6.98 -0.39
C ILE A 54 -0.77 6.38 -1.76
N ARG A 55 0.26 6.24 -2.59
CA ARG A 55 0.21 5.66 -3.94
C ARG A 55 0.91 4.32 -3.96
N ASP A 56 0.20 3.28 -4.32
CA ASP A 56 0.74 1.92 -4.48
C ASP A 56 0.80 1.47 -5.95
N GLY A 57 0.74 2.43 -6.88
CA GLY A 57 0.95 2.17 -8.30
C GLY A 57 2.39 1.77 -8.62
N ASN A 58 2.57 0.92 -9.64
CA ASN A 58 3.86 0.29 -9.99
C ASN A 58 4.56 -0.45 -8.83
N SER A 59 3.82 -0.87 -7.81
CA SER A 59 4.37 -1.64 -6.69
C SER A 59 4.92 -2.99 -7.14
N ILE A 60 6.03 -3.42 -6.55
CA ILE A 60 6.52 -4.81 -6.66
C ILE A 60 5.63 -5.79 -5.90
N VAL A 61 4.81 -5.30 -4.96
CA VAL A 61 3.86 -6.12 -4.21
C VAL A 61 2.63 -6.36 -5.08
N ASN A 62 2.39 -7.61 -5.44
CA ASN A 62 1.25 -7.97 -6.30
C ASN A 62 -0.02 -8.18 -5.49
N PHE A 63 0.10 -8.74 -4.28
CA PHE A 63 -1.04 -9.03 -3.43
C PHE A 63 -0.79 -8.50 -2.02
N TRP A 64 -1.59 -7.52 -1.62
CA TRP A 64 -1.56 -6.95 -0.29
C TRP A 64 -2.33 -7.83 0.69
N VAL A 65 -1.67 -8.23 1.78
CA VAL A 65 -2.33 -8.77 2.98
C VAL A 65 -2.86 -7.59 3.80
N GLU A 66 -1.99 -6.60 4.00
CA GLU A 66 -2.32 -5.29 4.55
C GLU A 66 -1.84 -4.22 3.57
N ARG A 67 -2.79 -3.56 2.91
CA ARG A 67 -2.48 -2.47 1.98
C ARG A 67 -2.04 -1.23 2.77
N PRO A 68 -1.02 -0.46 2.30
CA PRO A 68 -0.54 0.72 2.98
C PRO A 68 -1.67 1.67 3.33
N LYS A 69 -1.86 1.89 4.63
CA LYS A 69 -2.89 2.77 5.16
C LYS A 69 -2.35 3.53 6.36
N ALA A 70 -2.68 4.82 6.42
CA ALA A 70 -2.32 5.67 7.52
C ALA A 70 -3.15 5.33 8.77
N GLU A 71 -2.47 5.26 9.91
CA GLU A 71 -3.04 5.26 11.24
C GLU A 71 -2.44 6.43 12.01
N THR A 72 -3.29 7.38 12.43
CA THR A 72 -2.86 8.53 13.21
C THR A 72 -3.52 8.52 14.59
N PRO A 73 -2.97 9.24 15.60
CA PRO A 73 -3.60 9.36 16.91
C PRO A 73 -5.02 9.96 16.84
N LYS A 74 -5.34 10.69 15.77
CA LYS A 74 -6.70 11.21 15.52
C LYS A 74 -7.69 10.11 15.11
N ASP A 75 -7.21 9.01 14.55
CA ASP A 75 -8.02 7.86 14.11
C ASP A 75 -8.25 6.85 15.25
N ALA A 76 -7.38 6.83 16.27
CA ALA A 76 -7.48 5.96 17.44
C ALA A 76 -8.80 6.12 18.23
N ASN A 77 -9.41 7.31 18.18
CA ASN A 77 -10.69 7.59 18.85
C ASN A 77 -11.93 7.03 18.13
N LYS A 78 -11.78 6.25 17.05
CA LYS A 78 -12.90 5.63 16.32
C LYS A 78 -13.02 4.11 16.46
N ASN A 79 -12.06 3.41 17.06
CA ASN A 79 -12.07 1.94 17.14
C ASN A 79 -11.69 1.45 18.55
N THR A 80 -12.68 1.25 19.41
CA THR A 80 -12.48 0.95 20.85
C THR A 80 -12.05 -0.48 21.20
N ASN A 81 -11.54 -1.31 20.26
CA ASN A 81 -11.29 -2.73 20.56
C ASN A 81 -9.99 -3.34 19.99
N GLN A 82 -8.93 -2.58 19.71
CA GLN A 82 -7.58 -3.16 19.52
C GLN A 82 -6.54 -2.25 20.18
N HIS A 83 -5.96 -2.73 21.28
CA HIS A 83 -4.93 -2.04 22.06
C HIS A 83 -3.56 -2.22 21.39
N GLU A 84 -3.17 -1.26 20.57
CA GLU A 84 -1.84 -0.69 20.69
C GLU A 84 -2.07 0.78 21.06
N ASN A 85 -1.66 1.19 22.27
CA ASN A 85 -1.76 2.59 22.67
C ASN A 85 -0.79 3.37 21.79
N ILE A 86 -1.29 3.98 20.72
CA ILE A 86 -0.57 4.85 19.79
C ILE A 86 0.21 5.98 20.54
N SER A 87 -0.13 6.25 21.80
CA SER A 87 0.57 7.17 22.70
C SER A 87 1.94 6.71 23.20
N ASP A 88 2.29 5.42 23.08
CA ASP A 88 3.54 4.87 23.63
C ASP A 88 4.65 4.70 22.57
N VAL A 89 4.35 5.03 21.31
CA VAL A 89 5.32 4.95 20.21
C VAL A 89 5.98 6.32 20.04
N SER A 90 7.25 6.44 20.43
CA SER A 90 8.06 7.65 20.20
C SER A 90 8.66 7.64 18.79
N CYS A 91 8.69 8.80 18.13
CA CYS A 91 9.21 9.00 16.77
C CYS A 91 10.16 10.22 16.68
N GLY A 92 10.82 10.56 17.79
CA GLY A 92 11.90 11.56 17.80
C GLY A 92 11.47 13.02 17.60
N GLY A 93 10.16 13.32 17.61
CA GLY A 93 9.62 14.69 17.52
C GLY A 93 9.67 15.45 18.85
N ALA A 94 9.55 16.78 18.81
CA ALA A 94 9.56 17.63 20.02
C ALA A 94 8.27 17.49 20.87
N GLN A 95 7.20 17.00 20.24
CA GLN A 95 5.98 16.50 20.88
C GLN A 95 5.76 15.09 20.34
N ASP A 96 5.92 14.06 21.17
CA ASP A 96 5.77 12.63 20.83
C ASP A 96 4.35 12.31 20.34
N SER A 97 4.04 12.71 19.10
CA SER A 97 2.81 12.40 18.39
C SER A 97 3.19 11.85 17.02
N CYS A 98 2.94 10.57 16.83
CA CYS A 98 3.47 9.81 15.71
C CYS A 98 2.35 9.29 14.84
N GLY A 99 2.59 9.27 13.53
CA GLY A 99 1.73 8.64 12.55
C GLY A 99 2.41 7.40 12.00
N PHE A 100 1.61 6.43 11.58
CA PHE A 100 2.07 5.13 11.13
C PHE A 100 1.46 4.78 9.78
N VAL A 101 2.23 4.10 8.93
CA VAL A 101 1.71 3.39 7.75
C VAL A 101 2.18 1.94 7.84
N SER A 102 1.27 1.03 8.16
CA SER A 102 1.53 -0.40 8.16
C SER A 102 1.28 -0.98 6.77
N PHE A 103 2.08 -1.95 6.39
CA PHE A 103 1.93 -2.66 5.12
C PHE A 103 2.47 -4.09 5.22
N SER A 104 1.81 -4.99 4.51
CA SER A 104 2.30 -6.36 4.30
C SER A 104 1.76 -6.93 3.00
N GLY A 105 2.59 -7.70 2.29
CA GLY A 105 2.17 -8.29 1.03
C GLY A 105 3.17 -9.27 0.45
N ILE A 106 2.76 -9.85 -0.67
CA ILE A 106 3.50 -10.90 -1.36
C ILE A 106 3.72 -10.54 -2.84
N THR A 107 4.80 -11.08 -3.39
CA THR A 107 5.19 -10.98 -4.79
C THR A 107 5.49 -12.38 -5.34
N PRO A 108 4.45 -13.12 -5.79
CA PRO A 108 4.61 -14.50 -6.21
C PRO A 108 5.64 -14.65 -7.34
N GLY A 109 6.51 -15.66 -7.21
CA GLY A 109 7.64 -15.84 -8.13
C GLY A 109 8.92 -15.13 -7.68
N GLY A 110 8.84 -14.31 -6.63
CA GLY A 110 9.96 -13.58 -6.06
C GLY A 110 10.28 -12.30 -6.83
N PHE A 111 10.64 -11.26 -6.09
CA PHE A 111 11.27 -10.08 -6.65
C PHE A 111 12.77 -10.16 -6.38
N ASN A 112 13.57 -9.90 -7.42
CA ASN A 112 15.02 -9.80 -7.33
C ASN A 112 15.47 -8.57 -8.11
N GLY A 113 15.99 -7.58 -7.40
CA GLY A 113 16.37 -6.31 -8.00
C GLY A 113 16.94 -5.31 -7.02
N GLY A 114 17.76 -4.39 -7.54
CA GLY A 114 18.41 -3.36 -6.72
C GLY A 114 17.50 -2.19 -6.32
N SER A 115 16.29 -2.09 -6.87
CA SER A 115 15.32 -1.04 -6.54
C SER A 115 13.92 -1.41 -7.01
N GLY A 116 13.10 -1.93 -6.10
CA GLY A 116 11.67 -2.17 -6.30
C GLY A 116 10.83 -1.20 -5.50
N LEU A 117 9.94 -0.45 -6.15
CA LEU A 117 8.99 0.43 -5.47
C LEU A 117 7.96 -0.41 -4.71
N ILE A 118 7.76 -0.14 -3.43
CA ILE A 118 6.69 -0.77 -2.64
C ILE A 118 5.46 0.15 -2.64
N PHE A 119 5.62 1.41 -2.23
CA PHE A 119 4.63 2.48 -2.40
C PHE A 119 5.30 3.85 -2.21
N SER A 120 4.58 4.92 -2.57
CA SER A 120 4.97 6.31 -2.33
C SER A 120 4.00 6.95 -1.33
N ALA A 121 4.55 7.66 -0.35
CA ALA A 121 3.81 8.47 0.61
C ALA A 121 4.05 9.97 0.32
N ILE A 122 2.97 10.73 0.24
CA ILE A 122 3.02 12.17 -0.03
C ILE A 122 2.76 12.91 1.26
N PHE A 123 3.77 13.64 1.72
CA PHE A 123 3.72 14.42 2.96
C PHE A 123 3.63 15.92 2.65
N GLU A 124 3.00 16.67 3.55
CA GLU A 124 3.05 18.14 3.59
C GLU A 124 3.77 18.58 4.86
N ALA A 125 4.75 19.48 4.72
CA ALA A 125 5.46 20.05 5.85
C ALA A 125 4.63 21.14 6.54
N LYS A 126 4.45 21.04 7.86
CA LYS A 126 3.60 21.97 8.65
C LYS A 126 4.37 23.05 9.38
N LYS A 127 5.59 22.73 9.84
CA LYS A 127 6.34 23.55 10.77
C LYS A 127 7.84 23.35 10.58
N GLU A 128 8.61 24.41 10.83
CA GLU A 128 10.08 24.33 10.88
C GLU A 128 10.56 23.34 11.93
N GLY A 129 11.66 22.66 11.60
CA GLY A 129 12.30 21.68 12.46
C GLY A 129 12.99 20.60 11.65
N SER A 130 13.62 19.69 12.37
CA SER A 130 14.21 18.48 11.80
C SER A 130 13.56 17.27 12.45
N GLY A 131 13.36 16.21 11.67
CA GLY A 131 12.80 14.96 12.13
C GLY A 131 13.27 13.80 11.26
N GLU A 132 12.83 12.61 11.62
CA GLU A 132 13.15 11.39 10.90
C GLU A 132 11.85 10.66 10.52
N ILE A 133 11.78 10.18 9.29
CA ILE A 133 10.81 9.16 8.89
C ILE A 133 11.55 7.84 8.98
N GLU A 134 11.00 6.91 9.75
CA GLU A 134 11.66 5.65 10.11
C GLU A 134 10.91 4.45 9.53
N ILE A 135 11.66 3.41 9.19
CA ILE A 135 11.12 2.07 8.97
C ILE A 135 11.29 1.28 10.26
N ARG A 136 10.23 0.64 10.72
CA ARG A 136 10.22 -0.26 11.88
C ARG A 136 9.49 -1.55 11.53
N GLU A 137 9.71 -2.58 12.36
CA GLU A 137 9.04 -3.89 12.25
C GLU A 137 9.19 -4.51 10.84
N GLU A 138 10.33 -4.26 10.21
CA GLU A 138 10.63 -4.78 8.89
C GLU A 138 10.88 -6.28 8.91
N LYS A 139 10.26 -6.98 7.97
CA LYS A 139 10.49 -8.41 7.77
C LYS A 139 10.37 -8.75 6.30
N ALA A 140 11.21 -9.67 5.83
CA ALA A 140 11.14 -10.21 4.48
C ALA A 140 11.33 -11.72 4.49
N LEU A 141 10.64 -12.41 3.58
CA LEU A 141 10.73 -13.85 3.38
C LEU A 141 11.30 -14.17 2.00
N LEU A 142 12.23 -15.12 1.94
CA LEU A 142 12.83 -15.60 0.70
C LEU A 142 11.83 -16.39 -0.16
N ASN A 143 12.03 -16.37 -1.47
CA ASN A 143 11.34 -17.21 -2.42
C ASN A 143 12.00 -18.61 -2.55
N ASP A 144 12.21 -19.30 -1.44
CA ASP A 144 12.92 -20.59 -1.37
C ASP A 144 11.98 -21.81 -1.29
N GLY A 145 10.68 -21.59 -1.52
CA GLY A 145 9.62 -22.59 -1.38
C GLY A 145 9.23 -22.90 0.08
N ARG A 146 9.93 -22.34 1.07
CA ARG A 146 9.61 -22.47 2.50
C ARG A 146 9.21 -21.14 3.14
N GLY A 147 9.55 -20.01 2.51
CA GLY A 147 9.35 -18.69 3.07
C GLY A 147 10.29 -18.42 4.25
N THR A 148 11.56 -18.82 4.13
CA THR A 148 12.54 -18.57 5.18
C THR A 148 12.71 -17.07 5.41
N GLU A 149 12.61 -16.64 6.66
CA GLU A 149 12.84 -15.25 7.05
C GLU A 149 14.29 -14.85 6.83
N THR A 150 14.51 -13.66 6.30
CA THR A 150 15.85 -13.14 6.03
C THR A 150 16.09 -11.82 6.72
N LYS A 151 17.36 -11.47 6.89
CA LYS A 151 17.74 -10.22 7.54
C LYS A 151 17.47 -9.05 6.59
N VAL A 152 16.70 -8.09 7.08
CA VAL A 152 16.43 -6.80 6.43
C VAL A 152 17.18 -5.70 7.18
N THR A 153 17.69 -4.72 6.44
CA THR A 153 18.20 -3.47 7.01
C THR A 153 17.30 -2.31 6.61
N ALA A 154 16.99 -1.43 7.55
CA ALA A 154 16.26 -0.20 7.31
C ALA A 154 17.21 0.97 7.02
N LYS A 155 16.88 1.77 6.01
CA LYS A 155 17.50 3.06 5.72
C LYS A 155 16.46 4.17 5.80
N ASN A 156 16.43 4.82 6.95
CA ASN A 156 15.52 5.91 7.28
C ASN A 156 15.82 7.19 6.49
N LEU A 157 14.90 8.16 6.57
CA LEU A 157 15.01 9.46 5.90
C LEU A 157 14.98 10.60 6.93
N LEU A 158 16.07 11.37 6.99
CA LEU A 158 16.09 12.64 7.70
C LEU A 158 15.42 13.73 6.87
N VAL A 159 14.58 14.54 7.50
CA VAL A 159 13.89 15.67 6.87
C VAL A 159 14.22 16.96 7.62
N SER A 160 14.44 18.04 6.86
CA SER A 160 14.71 19.37 7.41
C SER A 160 13.78 20.40 6.80
N ILE A 161 12.92 20.99 7.63
CA ILE A 161 11.92 21.97 7.23
C ILE A 161 12.41 23.36 7.64
N ARG A 162 12.47 24.30 6.68
CA ARG A 162 12.89 25.70 6.93
C ARG A 162 11.92 26.69 6.28
N ALA A 163 11.70 27.85 6.91
CA ALA A 163 10.85 28.91 6.36
C ALA A 163 11.52 29.70 5.21
N ASP A 164 12.84 29.68 5.11
CA ASP A 164 13.60 30.43 4.10
C ASP A 164 13.62 29.75 2.72
N ILE A 165 13.18 28.48 2.66
CA ILE A 165 13.06 27.72 1.42
C ILE A 165 11.75 28.10 0.73
N SER A 166 11.84 28.95 -0.29
CA SER A 166 10.76 29.24 -1.23
C SER A 166 10.99 28.50 -2.54
N VAL A 167 10.94 27.17 -2.52
CA VAL A 167 10.94 26.37 -3.75
C VAL A 167 9.51 26.27 -4.31
N PRO A 168 9.33 26.16 -5.64
CA PRO A 168 8.02 25.90 -6.22
C PRO A 168 7.42 24.64 -5.59
N SER A 169 6.14 24.71 -5.18
CA SER A 169 5.42 23.57 -4.63
C SER A 169 5.56 22.39 -5.59
N TRP A 170 6.07 21.26 -5.09
CA TRP A 170 5.95 20.00 -5.81
C TRP A 170 4.46 19.70 -5.96
N VAL A 171 4.01 19.52 -7.20
CA VAL A 171 2.64 19.17 -7.52
C VAL A 171 2.64 17.68 -7.82
N SER A 172 1.92 16.93 -6.99
CA SER A 172 1.69 15.53 -7.23
C SER A 172 1.02 15.34 -8.60
N PRO A 173 1.56 14.49 -9.50
CA PRO A 173 0.94 14.27 -10.80
C PRO A 173 -0.47 13.72 -10.58
N ARG A 174 -1.45 14.30 -11.27
CA ARG A 174 -2.83 13.77 -11.28
C ARG A 174 -2.86 12.49 -12.09
N ASP A 175 -3.52 11.50 -11.54
CA ASP A 175 -3.81 10.28 -12.26
C ASP A 175 -5.06 10.48 -13.13
N THR A 176 -4.97 10.06 -14.39
CA THR A 176 -6.09 10.05 -15.33
C THR A 176 -6.19 8.71 -16.04
N ASP A 177 -5.26 7.79 -15.76
CA ASP A 177 -5.18 6.50 -16.42
C ASP A 177 -6.04 5.51 -15.64
N PRO A 178 -6.92 4.75 -16.31
CA PRO A 178 -7.67 3.72 -15.61
C PRO A 178 -6.76 2.54 -15.26
N PRO A 179 -7.17 1.68 -14.30
CA PRO A 179 -6.48 0.42 -14.03
C PRO A 179 -6.28 -0.42 -15.28
N GLU A 180 -5.21 -1.20 -15.31
CA GLU A 180 -4.92 -2.12 -16.40
C GLU A 180 -6.08 -3.11 -16.62
N SER A 181 -6.23 -3.55 -17.87
CA SER A 181 -7.22 -4.56 -18.21
C SER A 181 -6.82 -5.92 -17.63
N PHE A 182 -7.79 -6.63 -17.07
CA PHE A 182 -7.56 -7.92 -16.40
C PHE A 182 -8.68 -8.91 -16.71
N VAL A 183 -8.40 -10.19 -16.47
CA VAL A 183 -9.35 -11.29 -16.66
C VAL A 183 -9.60 -11.98 -15.32
N PRO A 184 -10.81 -11.91 -14.76
CA PRO A 184 -11.19 -12.69 -13.59
C PRO A 184 -11.23 -14.19 -13.91
N GLU A 185 -10.76 -15.01 -12.98
CA GLU A 185 -10.73 -16.46 -13.11
C GLU A 185 -11.67 -17.13 -12.11
N ILE A 186 -12.41 -18.15 -12.57
CA ILE A 186 -13.28 -18.95 -11.71
C ILE A 186 -12.52 -20.20 -11.29
N ALA A 187 -12.39 -20.41 -9.99
CA ALA A 187 -11.73 -21.56 -9.41
C ALA A 187 -12.64 -22.29 -8.41
N ALA A 188 -12.25 -23.50 -8.01
CA ALA A 188 -12.84 -24.24 -6.90
C ALA A 188 -11.73 -25.07 -6.26
N ASP A 189 -11.65 -25.04 -4.94
CA ASP A 189 -10.62 -25.73 -4.17
C ASP A 189 -11.26 -26.31 -2.89
N PRO A 190 -10.99 -27.57 -2.50
CA PRO A 190 -11.62 -28.19 -1.33
C PRO A 190 -11.40 -27.42 -0.02
N VAL A 191 -10.29 -26.70 0.10
CA VAL A 191 -9.90 -25.93 1.29
C VAL A 191 -10.49 -24.53 1.28
N ILE A 192 -10.66 -23.92 0.09
CA ILE A 192 -11.20 -22.57 -0.06
C ILE A 192 -12.74 -22.63 -0.18
N PHE A 193 -13.43 -21.94 0.73
CA PHE A 193 -14.91 -21.92 0.80
C PHE A 193 -15.55 -23.32 0.77
N ASN A 194 -14.87 -24.34 1.31
CA ASN A 194 -15.31 -25.73 1.36
C ASN A 194 -15.64 -26.32 -0.04
N GLY A 195 -14.77 -26.11 -1.03
CA GLY A 195 -14.96 -26.67 -2.39
C GLY A 195 -15.94 -25.92 -3.27
N LYS A 196 -16.52 -24.82 -2.79
CA LYS A 196 -17.42 -23.97 -3.59
C LYS A 196 -16.63 -23.18 -4.63
N ARG A 197 -17.31 -22.81 -5.73
CA ARG A 197 -16.74 -21.97 -6.78
C ARG A 197 -16.57 -20.54 -6.27
N PHE A 198 -15.41 -19.97 -6.55
CA PHE A 198 -15.08 -18.59 -6.24
C PHE A 198 -14.40 -17.91 -7.42
N LEU A 199 -14.37 -16.59 -7.38
CA LEU A 199 -13.75 -15.74 -8.37
C LEU A 199 -12.43 -15.18 -7.82
N VAL A 200 -11.37 -15.27 -8.61
CA VAL A 200 -10.07 -14.65 -8.35
C VAL A 200 -9.87 -13.56 -9.37
N PHE A 201 -9.41 -12.40 -8.91
CA PHE A 201 -9.11 -11.26 -9.77
C PHE A 201 -8.05 -10.39 -9.11
N ALA A 202 -7.23 -9.78 -9.94
CA ALA A 202 -6.29 -8.74 -9.58
C ALA A 202 -5.98 -7.91 -10.82
N THR A 203 -5.72 -6.62 -10.61
CA THR A 203 -5.15 -5.73 -11.61
C THR A 203 -4.27 -4.70 -10.90
N GLN A 204 -3.55 -3.92 -11.68
CA GLN A 204 -2.69 -2.84 -11.21
C GLN A 204 -3.11 -1.54 -11.88
N ASP A 205 -2.90 -0.44 -11.16
CA ASP A 205 -2.88 0.89 -11.75
C ASP A 205 -1.45 1.43 -11.64
N LYS A 206 -1.03 2.23 -12.63
CA LYS A 206 0.38 2.65 -12.76
C LYS A 206 0.73 3.89 -11.95
N ILE A 207 -0.25 4.61 -11.42
CA ILE A 207 0.00 5.91 -10.79
C ILE A 207 -0.61 5.93 -9.39
N SER A 208 -1.92 6.02 -9.26
CA SER A 208 -2.58 6.14 -7.95
C SER A 208 -2.71 4.79 -7.24
N GLY A 209 -2.75 3.69 -7.99
CA GLY A 209 -3.00 2.34 -7.49
C GLY A 209 -4.50 2.04 -7.39
N ILE A 210 -4.86 0.88 -6.81
CA ILE A 210 -6.25 0.40 -6.82
C ILE A 210 -6.97 0.84 -5.54
N ALA A 211 -8.11 1.50 -5.63
CA ALA A 211 -8.98 1.78 -4.49
C ALA A 211 -9.78 0.55 -4.06
N GLY A 212 -10.30 -0.23 -5.01
CA GLY A 212 -11.07 -1.42 -4.68
C GLY A 212 -11.69 -2.11 -5.89
N TYR A 213 -12.43 -3.17 -5.62
CA TYR A 213 -13.14 -3.96 -6.62
C TYR A 213 -14.61 -4.06 -6.30
N ALA A 214 -15.43 -4.21 -7.33
CA ALA A 214 -16.84 -4.52 -7.16
C ALA A 214 -17.31 -5.55 -8.19
N ILE A 215 -18.29 -6.36 -7.77
CA ILE A 215 -18.83 -7.47 -8.54
C ILE A 215 -20.34 -7.29 -8.73
N HIS A 216 -20.80 -7.67 -9.93
CA HIS A 216 -22.21 -7.83 -10.25
C HIS A 216 -22.45 -9.22 -10.86
N GLU A 217 -23.34 -10.01 -10.27
CA GLU A 217 -23.78 -11.32 -10.79
C GLU A 217 -25.22 -11.20 -11.28
N ASN A 218 -25.49 -11.56 -12.54
CA ASN A 218 -26.84 -11.49 -13.10
C ASN A 218 -27.12 -12.60 -14.11
N THR A 219 -28.29 -13.23 -14.00
CA THR A 219 -28.76 -14.26 -14.95
C THR A 219 -28.96 -13.74 -16.39
N ARG A 220 -29.12 -12.42 -16.58
CA ARG A 220 -29.26 -11.81 -17.91
C ARG A 220 -27.99 -11.05 -18.27
N LYS A 221 -27.55 -11.22 -19.52
CA LYS A 221 -26.46 -10.41 -20.08
C LYS A 221 -26.89 -8.95 -20.09
N LYS A 222 -26.08 -8.10 -19.45
CA LYS A 222 -26.16 -6.64 -19.49
C LYS A 222 -24.94 -6.06 -20.19
N ASP A 223 -25.12 -4.87 -20.75
CA ASP A 223 -24.03 -3.95 -21.08
C ASP A 223 -23.51 -3.35 -19.77
N VAL A 224 -22.20 -3.41 -19.54
CA VAL A 224 -21.54 -2.95 -18.30
C VAL A 224 -21.84 -1.47 -18.04
N THR A 225 -21.91 -0.66 -19.09
CA THR A 225 -22.18 0.78 -19.00
C THR A 225 -23.60 1.11 -18.50
N ARG A 226 -24.49 0.10 -18.49
CA ARG A 226 -25.91 0.22 -18.11
C ARG A 226 -26.24 -0.45 -16.79
N ILE A 227 -25.25 -0.98 -16.06
CA ILE A 227 -25.44 -1.52 -14.71
C ILE A 227 -25.50 -0.35 -13.73
N ASP A 228 -26.59 -0.25 -12.97
CA ASP A 228 -26.78 0.83 -12.00
C ASP A 228 -25.71 0.74 -10.89
N ALA A 229 -25.19 1.88 -10.42
CA ALA A 229 -24.17 1.95 -9.38
C ALA A 229 -24.52 1.12 -8.13
N LYS A 230 -25.81 1.08 -7.75
CA LYS A 230 -26.30 0.32 -6.59
C LYS A 230 -26.32 -1.20 -6.78
N GLU A 231 -26.22 -1.67 -8.03
CA GLU A 231 -26.20 -3.10 -8.35
C GLU A 231 -24.81 -3.72 -8.19
N TRP A 232 -23.78 -2.88 -8.04
CA TRP A 232 -22.41 -3.30 -7.75
C TRP A 232 -22.24 -3.57 -6.26
N THR A 233 -21.63 -4.69 -5.91
CA THR A 233 -21.26 -5.02 -4.53
C THR A 233 -19.75 -4.94 -4.38
N GLU A 234 -19.25 -4.19 -3.40
CA GLU A 234 -17.82 -4.21 -3.06
C GLU A 234 -17.37 -5.64 -2.74
N ALA A 235 -16.19 -6.00 -3.23
CA ALA A 235 -15.68 -7.35 -3.11
C ALA A 235 -14.16 -7.36 -2.91
N LYS A 236 -13.69 -8.44 -2.27
CA LYS A 236 -12.28 -8.80 -2.17
C LYS A 236 -12.06 -10.13 -2.88
N SER A 237 -10.86 -10.33 -3.40
CA SER A 237 -10.43 -11.61 -3.95
C SER A 237 -9.81 -12.46 -2.83
N PRO A 238 -10.08 -13.78 -2.76
CA PRO A 238 -11.06 -14.52 -3.55
C PRO A 238 -12.51 -14.22 -3.13
N TYR A 239 -13.44 -14.15 -4.09
CA TYR A 239 -14.86 -13.86 -3.86
C TYR A 239 -15.72 -15.11 -4.07
N LEU A 240 -16.48 -15.54 -3.05
CA LEU A 240 -17.41 -16.65 -3.16
C LEU A 240 -18.58 -16.29 -4.09
N LEU A 241 -18.73 -17.00 -5.21
CA LEU A 241 -19.81 -16.77 -6.16
C LEU A 241 -21.17 -17.05 -5.53
N LYS A 242 -22.15 -16.18 -5.77
CA LYS A 242 -23.54 -16.43 -5.35
C LYS A 242 -24.16 -17.52 -6.22
N ASP A 243 -23.88 -17.50 -7.52
CA ASP A 243 -24.36 -18.54 -8.44
C ASP A 243 -23.33 -19.67 -8.66
N GLN A 244 -23.41 -20.66 -7.79
CA GLN A 244 -22.58 -21.87 -7.87
C GLN A 244 -22.83 -22.74 -9.11
N LYS A 245 -23.92 -22.51 -9.85
CA LYS A 245 -24.25 -23.25 -11.09
C LYS A 245 -23.76 -22.55 -12.35
N LEU A 246 -23.12 -21.38 -12.24
CA LEU A 246 -22.58 -20.59 -13.35
C LEU A 246 -23.60 -20.30 -14.45
N ARG A 247 -24.85 -20.02 -14.07
CA ARG A 247 -25.93 -19.58 -14.97
C ARG A 247 -25.97 -18.05 -15.11
N SER A 248 -25.23 -17.34 -14.28
CA SER A 248 -25.15 -15.89 -14.24
C SER A 248 -23.92 -15.39 -15.01
N TYR A 249 -24.09 -14.25 -15.67
CA TYR A 249 -23.01 -13.41 -16.13
C TYR A 249 -22.37 -12.73 -14.92
N ILE A 250 -21.04 -12.74 -14.87
CA ILE A 250 -20.25 -12.18 -13.79
C ILE A 250 -19.49 -10.99 -14.37
N TYR A 251 -19.65 -9.83 -13.75
CA TYR A 251 -18.94 -8.60 -14.09
C TYR A 251 -18.07 -8.18 -12.93
N VAL A 252 -16.84 -7.79 -13.22
CA VAL A 252 -15.89 -7.27 -12.24
C VAL A 252 -15.42 -5.92 -12.73
N LYS A 253 -15.39 -4.93 -11.82
CA LYS A 253 -14.75 -3.65 -12.06
C LYS A 253 -13.70 -3.39 -10.99
N ALA A 254 -12.60 -2.76 -11.38
CA ALA A 254 -11.64 -2.15 -10.48
C ALA A 254 -11.82 -0.63 -10.54
N ALA A 255 -11.63 0.03 -9.40
CA ALA A 255 -11.53 1.49 -9.32
C ALA A 255 -10.11 1.85 -8.88
N ASP A 256 -9.50 2.83 -9.54
CA ASP A 256 -8.26 3.49 -9.11
C ASP A 256 -8.54 4.46 -7.94
N LYS A 257 -7.50 5.13 -7.44
CA LYS A 257 -7.60 6.10 -6.33
C LYS A 257 -7.69 7.57 -6.82
N ALA A 258 -7.82 7.81 -8.13
CA ALA A 258 -7.76 9.14 -8.74
C ALA A 258 -8.97 10.04 -8.43
#